data_AF-A0A963JEZ8-F1
#
_entry.id   AF-A0A963JEZ8-F1
#
_cell.length_a   1.000
_cell.length_b   1.000
_cell.length_c   1.000
_cell.angle_alpha   90.00
_cell.angle_beta   90.00
_cell.angle_gamma   90.00
#
_symmetry.space_group_name_H-M   'P 1'
#
loop_
_entity.id
_entity.type
_entity.pdbx_description
1 polymer ?
#
loop_
_entity_poly.entity_id
_entity_poly.type
_entity_poly.pdbx_seq_one_letter_code
_entity_poly.pdbx_strand_id
1 'polypeptide(L)'
;MSHAHVMESAAAALDRDARTLRIVSCHLGSGASVCAIDHGRSVDTTMGLTALGGLIMGTRSGDVDPGAVLFALRHLGLTPAEVERALYEDSGLKAMSGTSGDLREVERRAAEGHDDAQTALRAYAYRVRKAIGGYAAAMGGIDVLAFTGGAGENSAALRRRIVDGLGFLGIRLDEDRNTTYRPAEMAVASLQPDHAPVAVLAVHAQEQAVIAREAQAALGVGRVAASAPVAMPVAVSAHHVHLTQETVERLFGVDHELQVRQPLTQPGFWAAEETVSVVGPRSRLERVRVLGPCRGRNQIELSRTEAIRLGIDAPLRLSGHLDGTPEVTLIGPAGSVRTDGVIVAQRHLHLSPADATRLGVEDGQEVDLELDTPRATVLRHVALRLAEDAVLEVHLDTDEANAAGLSGDDEGVLRRCHGCAAHLRGIHSTTAHCAPTDQGARNDPT
;
A
#
# COMPACT_ATOMS: atom_id res chain seq x y z
N MET A 1 -21.05 -12.99 -0.40
CA MET A 1 -19.93 -12.07 -0.10
C MET A 1 -18.61 -12.58 -0.68
N SER A 2 -18.06 -13.73 -0.23
CA SER A 2 -16.78 -14.23 -0.76
C SER A 2 -16.75 -14.38 -2.29
N HIS A 3 -17.76 -15.02 -2.89
CA HIS A 3 -17.83 -15.17 -4.36
C HIS A 3 -17.89 -13.83 -5.13
N ALA A 4 -18.53 -12.80 -4.56
CA ALA A 4 -18.57 -11.46 -5.17
C ALA A 4 -17.20 -10.77 -5.10
N HIS A 5 -16.50 -10.88 -3.97
CA HIS A 5 -15.12 -10.39 -3.85
C HIS A 5 -14.17 -11.10 -4.82
N VAL A 6 -14.34 -12.41 -5.02
CA VAL A 6 -13.56 -13.16 -6.01
C VAL A 6 -13.83 -12.67 -7.43
N MET A 7 -15.09 -12.40 -7.78
CA MET A 7 -15.45 -11.84 -9.08
C MET A 7 -14.74 -10.51 -9.35
N GLU A 8 -14.82 -9.58 -8.40
CA GLU A 8 -14.19 -8.26 -8.49
C GLU A 8 -12.67 -8.36 -8.57
N SER A 9 -12.08 -9.20 -7.71
CA SER A 9 -10.63 -9.42 -7.66
C SER A 9 -10.10 -10.07 -8.94
N ALA A 10 -10.83 -11.02 -9.50
CA ALA A 10 -10.48 -11.67 -10.76
C ALA A 10 -10.58 -10.70 -11.95
N ALA A 11 -11.65 -9.92 -12.01
CA ALA A 11 -11.83 -8.89 -13.03
C ALA A 11 -10.70 -7.85 -13.00
N ALA A 12 -10.37 -7.34 -11.81
CA ALA A 12 -9.29 -6.38 -11.62
C ALA A 12 -7.91 -6.97 -11.97
N ALA A 13 -7.62 -8.21 -11.57
CA ALA A 13 -6.35 -8.87 -11.85
C ALA A 13 -6.12 -9.15 -13.35
N LEU A 14 -7.21 -9.28 -14.11
CA LEU A 14 -7.17 -9.51 -15.56
C LEU A 14 -7.31 -8.23 -16.39
N ASP A 15 -7.49 -7.07 -15.74
CA ASP A 15 -7.82 -5.80 -16.40
C ASP A 15 -9.00 -5.92 -17.37
N ARG A 16 -10.06 -6.62 -16.93
CA ARG A 16 -11.26 -6.90 -17.72
C ARG A 16 -12.51 -6.64 -16.91
N ASP A 17 -13.58 -6.22 -17.58
CA ASP A 17 -14.89 -6.08 -16.96
C ASP A 17 -15.45 -7.48 -16.59
N ALA A 18 -15.89 -7.64 -15.33
CA ALA A 18 -16.53 -8.87 -14.84
C ALA A 18 -17.72 -9.31 -15.71
N ARG A 19 -18.39 -8.36 -16.36
CA ARG A 19 -19.50 -8.61 -17.31
C ARG A 19 -19.05 -9.27 -18.61
N THR A 20 -17.76 -9.47 -18.82
CA THR A 20 -17.18 -10.17 -19.99
C THR A 20 -16.57 -11.52 -19.64
N LEU A 21 -16.74 -11.96 -18.40
CA LEU A 21 -16.08 -13.15 -17.86
C LEU A 21 -17.10 -14.20 -17.40
N ARG A 22 -16.78 -15.46 -17.67
CA ARG A 22 -17.36 -16.65 -17.04
C ARG A 22 -16.39 -17.18 -15.99
N ILE A 23 -16.76 -17.03 -14.72
CA ILE A 23 -15.91 -17.30 -13.57
C ILE A 23 -16.50 -18.46 -12.77
N VAL A 24 -15.70 -19.48 -12.50
CA VAL A 24 -15.99 -20.48 -11.47
C VAL A 24 -15.21 -20.12 -10.22
N SER A 25 -15.92 -19.72 -9.16
CA SER A 25 -15.33 -19.35 -7.87
C SER A 25 -15.44 -20.50 -6.88
N CYS A 26 -14.31 -21.04 -6.43
CA CYS A 26 -14.20 -22.11 -5.44
C CYS A 26 -13.78 -21.54 -4.09
N HIS A 27 -14.73 -21.40 -3.16
CA HIS A 27 -14.45 -21.06 -1.77
C HIS A 27 -14.27 -22.36 -0.98
N LEU A 28 -13.04 -22.65 -0.56
CA LEU A 28 -12.68 -23.91 0.09
C LEU A 28 -12.16 -23.64 1.51
N GLY A 29 -12.98 -23.96 2.51
CA GLY A 29 -12.66 -23.84 3.93
C GLY A 29 -13.35 -24.93 4.75
N SER A 30 -13.62 -24.67 6.03
CA SER A 30 -14.40 -25.58 6.89
C SER A 30 -15.82 -25.78 6.37
N GLY A 31 -16.42 -24.72 5.84
CA GLY A 31 -17.49 -24.77 4.84
C GLY A 31 -16.91 -24.55 3.45
N ALA A 32 -17.45 -25.24 2.45
CA ALA A 32 -16.96 -25.13 1.08
C ALA A 32 -18.11 -24.99 0.09
N SER A 33 -17.97 -24.09 -0.88
CA SER A 33 -18.93 -23.91 -1.97
C SER A 33 -18.23 -23.52 -3.27
N VAL A 34 -18.85 -23.90 -4.39
CA VAL A 34 -18.50 -23.38 -5.71
C VAL A 34 -19.65 -22.54 -6.24
N CYS A 35 -19.35 -21.44 -6.92
CA CYS A 35 -20.32 -20.57 -7.58
C CYS A 35 -19.94 -20.36 -9.04
N ALA A 36 -20.93 -20.49 -9.92
CA ALA A 36 -20.85 -20.12 -11.33
C ALA A 36 -21.28 -18.65 -11.46
N ILE A 37 -20.38 -17.81 -11.96
CA ILE A 37 -20.62 -16.38 -12.18
C ILE A 37 -20.50 -16.13 -13.67
N ASP A 38 -21.62 -15.81 -14.30
CA ASP A 38 -21.73 -15.58 -15.73
C ASP A 38 -22.00 -14.10 -16.00
N HIS A 39 -21.07 -13.43 -16.68
CA HIS A 39 -21.17 -12.02 -17.06
C HIS A 39 -21.54 -11.11 -15.86
N GLY A 40 -20.83 -11.29 -14.74
CA GLY A 40 -20.99 -10.49 -13.53
C GLY A 40 -22.16 -10.89 -12.63
N ARG A 41 -22.84 -12.01 -12.91
CA ARG A 41 -23.98 -12.48 -12.11
C ARG A 41 -23.79 -13.92 -11.65
N SER A 42 -24.06 -14.20 -10.38
CA SER A 42 -24.18 -15.58 -9.88
C SER A 42 -25.35 -16.27 -10.57
N VAL A 43 -25.09 -17.31 -11.35
CA VAL A 43 -26.11 -18.10 -12.05
C VAL A 43 -26.29 -19.50 -11.47
N ASP A 44 -25.30 -20.00 -10.72
CA ASP A 44 -25.40 -21.29 -10.01
C ASP A 44 -24.50 -21.31 -8.76
N THR A 45 -24.85 -22.13 -7.77
CA THR A 45 -24.06 -22.33 -6.53
C THR A 45 -24.32 -23.70 -5.91
N THR A 46 -23.27 -24.29 -5.30
CA THR A 46 -23.36 -25.69 -4.82
C THR A 46 -24.19 -25.83 -3.55
N MET A 47 -24.22 -24.79 -2.71
CA MET A 47 -25.09 -24.78 -1.54
C MET A 47 -26.52 -24.44 -1.96
N GLY A 48 -27.50 -25.10 -1.35
CA GLY A 48 -28.90 -24.94 -1.69
C GLY A 48 -29.67 -24.15 -0.63
N LEU A 49 -30.84 -24.67 -0.26
CA LEU A 49 -31.66 -24.11 0.82
C LEU A 49 -30.88 -24.00 2.14
N THR A 50 -29.96 -24.93 2.38
CA THR A 50 -29.08 -24.93 3.55
C THR A 50 -27.62 -25.06 3.12
N ALA A 51 -26.71 -24.80 4.06
CA ALA A 51 -25.27 -24.95 3.87
C ALA A 51 -24.77 -26.41 3.91
N LEU A 52 -25.68 -27.40 3.84
CA LEU A 52 -25.36 -28.82 3.82
C LEU A 52 -25.09 -29.35 2.40
N GLY A 53 -25.86 -28.86 1.42
CA GLY A 53 -25.79 -29.34 0.04
C GLY A 53 -24.48 -28.98 -0.68
N GLY A 54 -24.15 -29.76 -1.71
CA GLY A 54 -23.02 -29.53 -2.58
C GLY A 54 -21.79 -30.34 -2.22
N LEU A 55 -20.73 -29.64 -1.79
CA LEU A 55 -19.42 -30.24 -1.56
C LEU A 55 -19.37 -31.05 -0.26
N ILE A 56 -18.52 -32.08 -0.26
CA ILE A 56 -17.99 -32.66 0.98
C ILE A 56 -17.27 -31.55 1.74
N MET A 57 -17.49 -31.42 3.05
CA MET A 57 -16.81 -30.41 3.88
C MET A 57 -16.12 -31.07 5.08
N GLY A 58 -15.70 -30.29 6.08
CA GLY A 58 -15.02 -30.83 7.26
C GLY A 58 -15.85 -31.90 7.98
N THR A 59 -17.06 -31.54 8.40
CA THR A 59 -18.00 -32.43 9.11
C THR A 59 -19.32 -32.66 8.38
N ARG A 60 -19.62 -31.83 7.37
CA ARG A 60 -20.85 -31.89 6.58
C ARG A 60 -20.73 -32.87 5.42
N SER A 61 -21.79 -33.63 5.16
CA SER A 61 -21.81 -34.66 4.12
C SER A 61 -21.65 -34.12 2.70
N GLY A 62 -22.20 -32.93 2.42
CA GLY A 62 -22.44 -32.52 1.04
C GLY A 62 -23.60 -33.29 0.44
N ASP A 63 -23.63 -33.38 -0.89
CA ASP A 63 -24.65 -34.10 -1.64
C ASP A 63 -24.66 -35.60 -1.34
N VAL A 64 -25.76 -36.05 -0.75
CA VAL A 64 -26.10 -37.46 -0.53
C VAL A 64 -27.39 -37.81 -1.28
N ASP A 65 -27.54 -39.08 -1.62
CA ASP A 65 -28.78 -39.59 -2.20
C ASP A 65 -29.93 -39.44 -1.18
N PRO A 66 -31.05 -38.75 -1.51
CA PRO A 66 -32.22 -38.71 -0.64
C PRO A 66 -32.75 -40.10 -0.26
N GLY A 67 -32.57 -41.11 -1.12
CA GLY A 67 -32.88 -42.50 -0.83
C GLY A 67 -32.06 -43.08 0.32
N ALA A 68 -30.80 -42.66 0.49
CA ALA A 68 -29.96 -43.07 1.62
C ALA A 68 -30.47 -42.48 2.95
N VAL A 69 -30.97 -41.23 2.91
CA VAL A 69 -31.62 -40.58 4.06
C VAL A 69 -32.89 -41.34 4.45
N LEU A 70 -33.74 -41.68 3.48
CA LEU A 70 -34.95 -42.47 3.72
C LEU A 70 -34.62 -43.88 4.24
N PHE A 71 -33.54 -44.48 3.75
CA PHE A 71 -33.07 -45.77 4.22
C PHE A 71 -32.63 -45.70 5.70
N ALA A 72 -31.85 -44.70 6.07
CA ALA A 72 -31.40 -44.47 7.45
C ALA A 72 -32.58 -44.35 8.42
N LEU A 73 -33.61 -43.57 8.06
CA LEU A 73 -34.81 -43.39 8.87
C LEU A 73 -35.62 -44.69 9.00
N ARG A 74 -35.84 -45.39 7.89
CA ARG A 74 -36.81 -46.51 7.84
C ARG A 74 -36.22 -47.86 8.21
N HIS A 75 -34.94 -48.08 7.93
CA HIS A 75 -34.32 -49.41 8.05
C HIS A 75 -33.23 -49.46 9.13
N LEU A 76 -32.52 -48.34 9.38
CA LEU A 76 -31.57 -48.27 10.50
C LEU A 76 -32.23 -47.77 11.79
N GLY A 77 -33.49 -47.32 11.72
CA GLY A 77 -34.26 -46.85 12.87
C GLY A 77 -33.75 -45.54 13.47
N LEU A 78 -32.93 -44.78 12.72
CA LEU A 78 -32.43 -43.49 13.15
C LEU A 78 -33.58 -42.48 13.22
N THR A 79 -33.58 -41.65 14.25
CA THR A 79 -34.50 -40.53 14.35
C THR A 79 -34.10 -39.41 13.39
N PRO A 80 -35.03 -38.52 12.99
CA PRO A 80 -34.70 -37.35 12.17
C PRO A 80 -33.55 -36.50 12.75
N ALA A 81 -33.51 -36.33 14.07
CA ALA A 81 -32.46 -35.58 14.75
C ALA A 81 -31.08 -36.28 14.67
N GLU A 82 -31.04 -37.60 14.77
CA GLU A 82 -29.79 -38.35 14.60
C GLU A 82 -29.29 -38.32 13.16
N VAL A 83 -30.19 -38.39 12.18
CA VAL A 83 -29.83 -38.24 10.76
C VAL A 83 -29.32 -36.82 10.49
N GLU A 84 -29.98 -35.80 11.03
CA GLU A 84 -29.52 -34.42 10.92
C GLU A 84 -28.11 -34.23 11.51
N ARG A 85 -27.89 -34.70 12.74
CA ARG A 85 -26.56 -34.69 13.37
C ARG A 85 -25.53 -35.43 12.51
N ALA A 86 -25.89 -36.62 12.01
CA ALA A 86 -24.99 -37.39 11.15
C ALA A 86 -24.56 -36.61 9.91
N LEU A 87 -25.50 -35.91 9.28
CA LEU A 87 -25.25 -35.12 8.07
C LEU A 87 -24.43 -33.85 8.33
N TYR A 88 -24.65 -33.16 9.46
CA TYR A 88 -23.98 -31.89 9.78
C TYR A 88 -22.65 -32.02 10.53
N GLU A 89 -22.53 -33.02 11.41
CA GLU A 89 -21.45 -33.09 12.41
C GLU A 89 -20.58 -34.35 12.32
N ASP A 90 -21.13 -35.46 11.82
CA ASP A 90 -20.47 -36.77 11.81
C ASP A 90 -20.21 -37.33 10.40
N SER A 91 -20.18 -36.47 9.39
CA SER A 91 -19.93 -36.82 7.99
C SER A 91 -18.68 -36.11 7.45
N GLY A 92 -18.57 -35.99 6.13
CA GLY A 92 -17.54 -35.22 5.48
C GLY A 92 -16.15 -35.83 5.63
N LEU A 93 -15.14 -34.97 5.65
CA LEU A 93 -13.75 -35.38 5.85
C LEU A 93 -13.56 -36.09 7.18
N LYS A 94 -14.19 -35.62 8.26
CA LYS A 94 -14.15 -36.22 9.61
C LYS A 94 -14.43 -37.73 9.55
N ALA A 95 -15.55 -38.12 8.95
CA ALA A 95 -15.95 -39.52 8.84
C ALA A 95 -15.07 -40.32 7.87
N MET A 96 -14.68 -39.71 6.74
CA MET A 96 -13.93 -40.41 5.69
C MET A 96 -12.47 -40.67 6.06
N SER A 97 -11.84 -39.78 6.83
CA SER A 97 -10.45 -39.92 7.24
C SER A 97 -10.27 -40.29 8.71
N GLY A 98 -11.34 -40.38 9.50
CA GLY A 98 -11.25 -40.62 10.95
C GLY A 98 -10.44 -39.54 11.68
N THR A 99 -10.55 -38.28 11.26
CA THR A 99 -9.88 -37.11 11.88
C THR A 99 -10.91 -36.14 12.45
N SER A 100 -10.47 -34.96 12.89
CA SER A 100 -11.36 -33.85 13.25
C SER A 100 -12.16 -33.26 12.08
N GLY A 101 -11.80 -33.57 10.83
CA GLY A 101 -12.33 -32.92 9.63
C GLY A 101 -11.55 -31.67 9.20
N ASP A 102 -10.51 -31.25 9.93
CA ASP A 102 -9.58 -30.20 9.47
C ASP A 102 -8.76 -30.74 8.29
N LEU A 103 -8.87 -30.07 7.14
CA LEU A 103 -8.20 -30.49 5.92
C LEU A 103 -6.67 -30.57 6.08
N ARG A 104 -6.05 -29.70 6.89
CA ARG A 104 -4.59 -29.72 7.12
C ARG A 104 -4.17 -31.00 7.83
N GLU A 105 -5.00 -31.46 8.77
CA GLU A 105 -4.77 -32.73 9.46
C GLU A 105 -4.90 -33.91 8.50
N VAL A 106 -5.92 -33.88 7.62
CA VAL A 106 -6.13 -34.90 6.58
C VAL A 106 -4.97 -34.93 5.59
N GLU A 107 -4.47 -33.78 5.14
CA GLU A 107 -3.31 -33.67 4.25
C GLU A 107 -2.04 -34.23 4.88
N ARG A 108 -1.78 -33.92 6.16
CA ARG A 108 -0.65 -34.48 6.90
C ARG A 108 -0.74 -36.01 6.96
N ARG A 109 -1.90 -36.56 7.37
CA ARG A 109 -2.09 -38.02 7.43
C ARG A 109 -1.97 -38.70 6.06
N ALA A 110 -2.50 -38.06 5.01
CA ALA A 110 -2.36 -38.58 3.65
C ALA A 110 -0.88 -38.65 3.21
N ALA A 111 -0.07 -37.64 3.60
CA ALA A 111 1.37 -37.62 3.36
C ALA A 111 2.14 -38.68 4.18
N GLU A 112 1.63 -39.04 5.36
CA GLU A 112 2.14 -40.15 6.19
C GLU A 112 1.73 -41.54 5.68
N GLY A 113 0.97 -41.62 4.58
CA GLY A 113 0.60 -42.87 3.92
C GLY A 113 -0.74 -43.47 4.37
N HIS A 114 -1.58 -42.72 5.09
CA HIS A 114 -2.89 -43.19 5.50
C HIS A 114 -3.91 -43.22 4.34
N ASP A 115 -4.38 -44.42 3.97
CA ASP A 115 -5.27 -44.66 2.81
C ASP A 115 -6.66 -44.00 2.94
N ASP A 116 -7.20 -43.94 4.15
CA ASP A 116 -8.48 -43.29 4.48
C ASP A 116 -8.39 -41.78 4.20
N ALA A 117 -7.32 -41.13 4.68
CA ALA A 117 -7.04 -39.72 4.42
C ALA A 117 -6.81 -39.44 2.93
N GLN A 118 -6.06 -40.29 2.22
CA GLN A 118 -5.90 -40.14 0.76
C GLN A 118 -7.24 -40.27 0.02
N THR A 119 -8.09 -41.21 0.44
CA THR A 119 -9.41 -41.42 -0.16
C THR A 119 -10.33 -40.24 0.11
N ALA A 120 -10.32 -39.68 1.32
CA ALA A 120 -11.06 -38.48 1.69
C ALA A 120 -10.67 -37.29 0.80
N LEU A 121 -9.36 -37.03 0.62
CA LEU A 121 -8.89 -35.94 -0.26
C LEU A 121 -9.25 -36.17 -1.73
N ARG A 122 -9.17 -37.42 -2.22
CA ARG A 122 -9.58 -37.76 -3.59
C ARG A 122 -11.07 -37.51 -3.81
N ALA A 123 -11.91 -37.93 -2.87
CA ALA A 123 -13.35 -37.72 -2.93
C ALA A 123 -13.73 -36.24 -2.88
N TYR A 124 -13.09 -35.47 -1.97
CA TYR A 124 -13.26 -34.02 -1.88
C TYR A 124 -12.88 -33.33 -3.19
N ALA A 125 -11.67 -33.56 -3.69
CA ALA A 125 -11.19 -32.96 -4.93
C ALA A 125 -12.05 -33.36 -6.14
N TYR A 126 -12.52 -34.61 -6.18
CA TYR A 126 -13.46 -35.08 -7.20
C TYR A 126 -14.79 -34.31 -7.18
N ARG A 127 -15.37 -34.06 -5.99
CA ARG A 127 -16.62 -33.29 -5.88
C ARG A 127 -16.45 -31.85 -6.34
N VAL A 128 -15.34 -31.19 -5.97
CA VAL A 128 -15.04 -29.84 -6.45
C VAL A 128 -14.85 -29.83 -7.98
N ARG A 129 -14.05 -30.77 -8.51
CA ARG A 129 -13.82 -30.91 -9.95
C ARG A 129 -15.11 -31.16 -10.73
N LYS A 130 -15.99 -32.01 -10.21
CA LYS A 130 -17.30 -32.27 -10.82
C LYS A 130 -18.17 -31.00 -10.86
N ALA A 131 -18.17 -30.21 -9.80
CA ALA A 131 -18.88 -28.92 -9.77
C ALA A 131 -18.30 -27.94 -10.81
N ILE A 132 -16.97 -27.81 -10.90
CA ILE A 132 -16.31 -26.97 -11.92
C ILE A 132 -16.75 -27.37 -13.33
N GLY A 133 -16.70 -28.67 -13.64
CA GLY A 133 -17.13 -29.17 -14.96
C GLY A 133 -18.60 -28.91 -15.25
N GLY A 134 -19.47 -29.11 -14.26
CA GLY A 134 -20.91 -28.82 -14.38
C GLY A 134 -21.18 -27.34 -14.67
N TYR A 135 -20.49 -26.44 -13.97
CA TYR A 135 -20.67 -25.00 -14.13
C TYR A 135 -20.07 -24.46 -15.41
N ALA A 136 -18.90 -24.96 -15.81
CA ALA A 136 -18.33 -24.65 -17.11
C ALA A 136 -19.29 -25.08 -18.25
N ALA A 137 -19.91 -26.25 -18.13
CA ALA A 137 -20.92 -26.70 -19.09
C ALA A 137 -22.18 -25.80 -19.08
N ALA A 138 -22.69 -25.44 -17.90
CA ALA A 138 -23.87 -24.60 -17.75
C ALA A 138 -23.68 -23.19 -18.34
N MET A 139 -22.49 -22.60 -18.19
CA MET A 139 -22.14 -21.28 -18.75
C MET A 139 -21.67 -21.33 -20.22
N GLY A 140 -21.61 -22.50 -20.84
CA GLY A 140 -21.09 -22.66 -22.21
C GLY A 140 -19.58 -22.37 -22.34
N GLY A 141 -18.83 -22.50 -21.25
CA GLY A 141 -17.38 -22.33 -21.16
C GLY A 141 -16.94 -21.74 -19.83
N ILE A 142 -15.63 -21.51 -19.71
CA ILE A 142 -15.00 -20.94 -18.53
C ILE A 142 -13.82 -20.07 -18.97
N ASP A 143 -13.72 -18.86 -18.41
CA ASP A 143 -12.61 -17.94 -18.65
C ASP A 143 -11.69 -17.87 -17.43
N VAL A 144 -12.25 -18.06 -16.23
CA VAL A 144 -11.52 -18.02 -14.95
C VAL A 144 -11.95 -19.13 -14.00
N LEU A 145 -10.98 -19.86 -13.45
CA LEU A 145 -11.16 -20.69 -12.26
C LEU A 145 -10.43 -20.02 -11.09
N ALA A 146 -11.16 -19.64 -10.04
CA ALA A 146 -10.58 -18.92 -8.89
C ALA A 146 -10.72 -19.74 -7.60
N PHE A 147 -9.62 -19.89 -6.86
CA PHE A 147 -9.57 -20.52 -5.55
C PHE A 147 -9.47 -19.46 -4.44
N THR A 148 -10.31 -19.58 -3.42
CA THR A 148 -10.29 -18.72 -2.23
C THR A 148 -10.65 -19.54 -0.98
N GLY A 149 -10.61 -18.91 0.19
CA GLY A 149 -10.87 -19.56 1.46
C GLY A 149 -9.64 -20.27 2.01
N GLY A 150 -9.67 -20.62 3.30
CA GLY A 150 -8.51 -21.11 4.04
C GLY A 150 -7.75 -22.24 3.34
N ALA A 151 -8.45 -23.25 2.81
CA ALA A 151 -7.82 -24.35 2.08
C ALA A 151 -7.48 -23.99 0.63
N GLY A 152 -8.36 -23.24 -0.05
CA GLY A 152 -8.17 -22.86 -1.46
C GLY A 152 -6.95 -21.96 -1.67
N GLU A 153 -6.64 -21.12 -0.69
CA GLU A 153 -5.50 -20.21 -0.71
C GLU A 153 -4.20 -20.86 -0.28
N ASN A 154 -4.24 -21.72 0.74
CA ASN A 154 -3.02 -22.22 1.38
C ASN A 154 -2.57 -23.60 0.91
N SER A 155 -3.47 -24.44 0.37
CA SER A 155 -3.09 -25.78 -0.08
C SER A 155 -2.83 -25.85 -1.59
N ALA A 156 -1.55 -25.75 -1.96
CA ALA A 156 -1.10 -26.01 -3.32
C ALA A 156 -1.41 -27.45 -3.77
N ALA A 157 -1.29 -28.41 -2.86
CA ALA A 157 -1.59 -29.82 -3.12
C ALA A 157 -3.07 -30.05 -3.43
N LEU A 158 -3.98 -29.40 -2.70
CA LEU A 158 -5.41 -29.49 -2.96
C LEU A 158 -5.76 -28.88 -4.32
N ARG A 159 -5.27 -27.68 -4.63
CA ARG A 159 -5.48 -27.03 -5.94
C ARG A 159 -5.02 -27.96 -7.08
N ARG A 160 -3.84 -28.56 -6.94
CA ARG A 160 -3.32 -29.54 -7.90
C ARG A 160 -4.26 -30.72 -8.08
N ARG A 161 -4.73 -31.34 -6.99
CA ARG A 161 -5.67 -32.48 -7.03
C ARG A 161 -7.01 -32.14 -7.68
N ILE A 162 -7.49 -30.91 -7.53
CA ILE A 162 -8.74 -30.43 -8.12
C ILE A 162 -8.58 -30.19 -9.62
N VAL A 163 -7.50 -29.50 -10.02
CA VAL A 163 -7.24 -29.16 -11.43
C VAL A 163 -6.82 -30.36 -12.26
N ASP A 164 -6.25 -31.40 -11.64
CA ASP A 164 -5.90 -32.63 -12.32
C ASP A 164 -7.09 -33.21 -13.09
N GLY A 165 -6.89 -33.53 -14.37
CA GLY A 165 -7.95 -33.98 -15.29
C GLY A 165 -8.83 -32.89 -15.91
N LEU A 166 -8.68 -31.60 -15.57
CA LEU A 166 -9.44 -30.50 -16.20
C LEU A 166 -8.78 -29.90 -17.45
N GLY A 167 -7.69 -30.50 -17.94
CA GLY A 167 -6.94 -30.00 -19.10
C GLY A 167 -7.75 -29.93 -20.40
N PHE A 168 -8.80 -30.75 -20.55
CA PHE A 168 -9.71 -30.70 -21.70
C PHE A 168 -10.57 -29.43 -21.74
N LEU A 169 -10.74 -28.74 -20.61
CA LEU A 169 -11.36 -27.41 -20.52
C LEU A 169 -10.34 -26.28 -20.70
N GLY A 170 -9.07 -26.58 -20.96
CA GLY A 170 -8.00 -25.57 -21.03
C GLY A 170 -7.47 -25.13 -19.66
N ILE A 171 -7.94 -25.72 -18.57
CA ILE A 171 -7.51 -25.41 -17.21
C ILE A 171 -6.20 -26.13 -16.90
N ARG A 172 -5.14 -25.38 -16.61
CA ARG A 172 -3.81 -25.90 -16.29
C ARG A 172 -3.17 -25.07 -15.17
N LEU A 173 -2.32 -25.71 -14.38
CA LEU A 173 -1.54 -25.07 -13.33
C LEU A 173 -0.05 -25.16 -13.65
N ASP A 174 0.64 -24.04 -13.53
CA ASP A 174 2.08 -23.93 -13.39
C ASP A 174 2.45 -24.39 -11.95
N GLU A 175 3.28 -25.42 -11.83
CA GLU A 175 3.63 -25.99 -10.51
C GLU A 175 4.42 -25.03 -9.64
N ASP A 176 5.32 -24.24 -10.23
CA ASP A 176 6.17 -23.33 -9.47
C ASP A 176 5.32 -22.17 -8.94
N ARG A 177 4.47 -21.58 -9.77
CA ARG A 177 3.51 -20.54 -9.33
C ARG A 177 2.54 -21.08 -8.27
N ASN A 178 2.03 -22.29 -8.46
CA ASN A 178 1.10 -22.91 -7.51
C ASN A 178 1.73 -23.16 -6.13
N THR A 179 3.00 -23.59 -6.09
CA THR A 179 3.70 -23.94 -4.84
C THR A 179 4.33 -22.73 -4.15
N THR A 180 4.72 -21.70 -4.88
CA THR A 180 5.34 -20.48 -4.34
C THR A 180 4.33 -19.44 -3.85
N TYR A 181 3.08 -19.49 -4.28
CA TYR A 181 2.03 -18.57 -3.83
C TYR A 181 1.91 -18.48 -2.30
N ARG A 182 1.92 -17.26 -1.76
CA ARG A 182 1.70 -16.93 -0.35
C ARG A 182 0.62 -15.85 -0.22
N PRO A 183 -0.53 -16.12 0.42
CA PRO A 183 -1.61 -15.12 0.55
C PRO A 183 -1.22 -13.85 1.29
N ALA A 184 -0.27 -13.95 2.23
CA ALA A 184 0.24 -12.81 3.01
C ALA A 184 1.06 -11.81 2.18
N GLU A 185 1.66 -12.27 1.07
CA GLU A 185 2.52 -11.44 0.20
C GLU A 185 1.76 -10.95 -1.04
N MET A 186 0.78 -11.73 -1.50
CA MET A 186 0.08 -11.49 -2.74
C MET A 186 -1.41 -11.77 -2.60
N ALA A 187 -2.23 -10.73 -2.71
CA ALA A 187 -3.68 -10.86 -2.58
C ALA A 187 -4.31 -11.66 -3.72
N VAL A 188 -3.81 -11.53 -4.95
CA VAL A 188 -4.26 -12.29 -6.12
C VAL A 188 -3.05 -12.78 -6.92
N ALA A 189 -2.99 -14.08 -7.20
CA ALA A 189 -1.92 -14.69 -7.99
C ALA A 189 -2.49 -15.47 -9.16
N SER A 190 -1.86 -15.32 -10.34
CA SER A 190 -2.07 -16.23 -11.47
C SER A 190 -1.25 -17.50 -11.27
N LEU A 191 -1.91 -18.65 -11.36
CA LEU A 191 -1.34 -19.97 -11.13
C LEU A 191 -1.24 -20.81 -12.40
N GLN A 192 -1.75 -20.30 -13.53
CA GLN A 192 -1.68 -20.93 -14.83
C GLN A 192 -0.35 -20.61 -15.56
N PRO A 193 0.08 -21.45 -16.52
CA PRO A 193 1.15 -21.10 -17.45
C PRO A 193 0.79 -19.87 -18.29
N ASP A 194 1.80 -19.19 -18.83
CA ASP A 194 1.57 -18.06 -19.73
C ASP A 194 0.76 -18.47 -20.96
N HIS A 195 -0.13 -17.59 -21.41
CA HIS A 195 -1.05 -17.82 -22.53
C HIS A 195 -2.01 -19.02 -22.38
N ALA A 196 -2.20 -19.56 -21.16
CA ALA A 196 -3.26 -20.53 -20.94
C ALA A 196 -4.64 -19.92 -21.28
N PRO A 197 -5.54 -20.69 -21.93
CA PRO A 197 -6.84 -20.17 -22.38
C PRO A 197 -7.80 -19.87 -21.22
N VAL A 198 -7.56 -20.44 -20.04
CA VAL A 198 -8.32 -20.20 -18.82
C VAL A 198 -7.37 -19.68 -17.75
N ALA A 199 -7.71 -18.55 -17.13
CA ALA A 199 -6.97 -18.03 -15.98
C ALA A 199 -7.26 -18.90 -14.75
N VAL A 200 -6.24 -19.27 -14.00
CA VAL A 200 -6.39 -20.02 -12.75
C VAL A 200 -5.84 -19.16 -11.62
N LEU A 201 -6.71 -18.59 -10.80
CA LEU A 201 -6.32 -17.59 -9.80
C LEU A 201 -6.38 -18.17 -8.39
N ALA A 202 -5.47 -17.77 -7.52
CA ALA A 202 -5.69 -17.79 -6.08
C ALA A 202 -5.99 -16.38 -5.61
N VAL A 203 -7.07 -16.22 -4.84
CA VAL A 203 -7.58 -14.94 -4.33
C VAL A 203 -7.68 -15.03 -2.82
N HIS A 204 -6.94 -14.18 -2.13
CA HIS A 204 -6.99 -14.05 -0.68
C HIS A 204 -8.37 -13.50 -0.24
N ALA A 205 -9.07 -14.27 0.59
CA ALA A 205 -10.37 -13.89 1.12
C ALA A 205 -10.22 -12.75 2.13
N GLN A 206 -10.73 -11.57 1.77
CA GLN A 206 -10.79 -10.40 2.67
C GLN A 206 -12.22 -10.15 3.13
N GLU A 207 -12.89 -11.18 3.67
CA GLU A 207 -14.31 -11.09 4.03
C GLU A 207 -14.62 -9.94 5.00
N GLN A 208 -13.72 -9.68 5.95
CA GLN A 208 -13.86 -8.57 6.89
C GLN A 208 -13.82 -7.21 6.19
N ALA A 209 -12.96 -7.05 5.17
CA ALA A 209 -12.90 -5.83 4.38
C ALA A 209 -14.15 -5.67 3.50
N VAL A 210 -14.67 -6.77 2.96
CA VAL A 210 -15.95 -6.75 2.19
C VAL A 210 -17.10 -6.34 3.10
N ILE A 211 -17.23 -6.94 4.28
CA ILE A 211 -18.25 -6.58 5.27
C ILE A 211 -18.12 -5.11 5.66
N ALA A 212 -16.90 -4.61 5.90
CA ALA A 212 -16.69 -3.20 6.21
C ALA A 212 -17.12 -2.26 5.06
N ARG A 213 -16.81 -2.60 3.81
CA ARG A 213 -17.24 -1.83 2.63
C ARG A 213 -18.76 -1.84 2.45
N GLU A 214 -19.39 -3.01 2.59
CA GLU A 214 -20.85 -3.15 2.49
C GLU A 214 -21.55 -2.41 3.63
N ALA A 215 -21.04 -2.50 4.86
CA ALA A 215 -21.55 -1.75 6.00
C ALA A 215 -21.42 -0.23 5.76
N GLN A 216 -20.29 0.23 5.24
CA GLN A 216 -20.10 1.63 4.87
C GLN A 216 -21.12 2.07 3.81
N ALA A 217 -21.31 1.28 2.75
CA ALA A 217 -22.28 1.57 1.70
C ALA A 217 -23.72 1.61 2.23
N ALA A 218 -24.10 0.64 3.06
CA ALA A 218 -25.45 0.52 3.62
C ALA A 218 -25.78 1.64 4.62
N LEU A 219 -24.79 2.09 5.42
CA LEU A 219 -24.98 3.19 6.37
C LEU A 219 -25.15 4.55 5.68
N GLY A 220 -25.03 4.64 4.36
CA GLY A 220 -25.05 5.91 3.65
C GLY A 220 -23.93 6.84 4.12
N VAL A 221 -22.93 6.28 4.81
CA VAL A 221 -21.64 6.93 5.03
C VAL A 221 -20.98 6.87 3.68
N GLY A 222 -21.44 7.76 2.79
CA GLY A 222 -20.77 8.06 1.54
C GLY A 222 -19.29 8.11 1.90
N ARG A 223 -18.47 7.42 1.09
CA ARG A 223 -17.01 7.54 1.12
C ARG A 223 -16.74 8.96 1.59
N VAL A 224 -16.15 9.17 2.79
CA VAL A 224 -15.84 10.54 3.25
C VAL A 224 -15.20 11.14 2.02
N ALA A 225 -15.90 12.09 1.40
CA ALA A 225 -15.55 12.48 0.05
C ALA A 225 -14.07 12.79 0.18
N ALA A 226 -13.22 12.14 -0.64
CA ALA A 226 -11.90 12.70 -0.81
C ALA A 226 -12.22 14.14 -1.16
N SER A 227 -11.90 15.06 -0.24
CA SER A 227 -12.17 16.47 -0.43
C SER A 227 -11.63 16.76 -1.82
N ALA A 228 -12.44 17.45 -2.65
CA ALA A 228 -12.03 17.77 -4.00
C ALA A 228 -10.56 18.23 -3.96
N PRO A 229 -9.68 17.70 -4.84
CA PRO A 229 -8.25 17.95 -4.75
C PRO A 229 -8.02 19.43 -4.54
N VAL A 230 -7.49 19.77 -3.36
CA VAL A 230 -7.22 21.16 -3.02
C VAL A 230 -5.90 21.49 -3.70
N ALA A 231 -5.98 22.28 -4.76
CA ALA A 231 -4.81 22.93 -5.33
C ALA A 231 -4.20 23.84 -4.27
N MET A 232 -2.90 23.67 -4.04
CA MET A 232 -2.10 24.43 -3.11
C MET A 232 -0.95 25.07 -3.89
N PRO A 233 -0.78 26.39 -3.83
CA PRO A 233 0.38 27.05 -4.40
C PRO A 233 1.68 26.46 -3.84
N VAL A 234 2.69 26.28 -4.71
CA VAL A 234 4.02 25.85 -4.30
C VAL A 234 4.98 27.03 -4.42
N ALA A 235 5.48 27.51 -3.28
CA ALA A 235 6.54 28.50 -3.20
C ALA A 235 7.91 27.84 -3.18
N VAL A 236 8.69 28.09 -4.23
CA VAL A 236 10.11 27.69 -4.27
C VAL A 236 10.95 28.74 -3.57
N SER A 237 11.48 28.38 -2.41
CA SER A 237 12.29 29.26 -1.58
C SER A 237 13.77 29.12 -1.94
N ALA A 238 14.34 30.19 -2.50
CA ALA A 238 15.78 30.32 -2.64
C ALA A 238 16.44 30.57 -1.27
N HIS A 239 17.78 30.46 -1.22
CA HIS A 239 18.54 30.79 -0.03
C HIS A 239 18.23 32.18 0.49
N HIS A 240 18.11 32.31 1.81
CA HIS A 240 17.84 33.59 2.43
C HIS A 240 18.29 33.60 3.89
N VAL A 241 18.33 34.80 4.47
CA VAL A 241 18.67 35.01 5.87
C VAL A 241 17.59 35.80 6.59
N HIS A 242 17.35 35.45 7.85
CA HIS A 242 16.65 36.28 8.82
C HIS A 242 17.68 36.78 9.82
N LEU A 243 17.67 38.08 10.12
CA LEU A 243 18.72 38.72 10.93
C LEU A 243 18.15 39.32 12.22
N THR A 244 18.98 39.43 13.24
CA THR A 244 18.73 40.31 14.38
C THR A 244 19.00 41.77 14.01
N GLN A 245 18.37 42.72 14.69
CA GLN A 245 18.62 44.15 14.48
C GLN A 245 20.10 44.50 14.71
N GLU A 246 20.73 43.94 15.74
CA GLU A 246 22.17 44.09 15.98
C GLU A 246 23.02 43.62 14.78
N THR A 247 22.63 42.50 14.16
CA THR A 247 23.35 41.97 13.00
C THR A 247 23.14 42.84 11.77
N VAL A 248 21.94 43.38 11.58
CA VAL A 248 21.66 44.37 10.52
C VAL A 248 22.59 45.56 10.66
N GLU A 249 22.70 46.14 11.86
CA GLU A 249 23.56 47.30 12.09
C GLU A 249 25.04 47.01 11.83
N ARG A 250 25.51 45.83 12.21
CA ARG A 250 26.90 45.40 11.97
C ARG A 250 27.21 45.14 10.49
N LEU A 251 26.22 44.75 9.69
CA LEU A 251 26.41 44.42 8.29
C LEU A 251 26.15 45.62 7.36
N PHE A 252 25.26 46.54 7.74
CA PHE A 252 24.79 47.64 6.89
C PHE A 252 25.06 49.05 7.44
N GLY A 253 25.31 49.20 8.74
CA GLY A 253 25.64 50.47 9.39
C GLY A 253 24.82 50.72 10.66
N VAL A 254 25.34 51.55 11.57
CA VAL A 254 24.65 51.91 12.82
C VAL A 254 23.29 52.55 12.51
N ASP A 255 22.26 52.17 13.28
CA ASP A 255 20.86 52.61 13.12
C ASP A 255 20.22 52.24 11.76
N HIS A 256 20.77 51.26 11.03
CA HIS A 256 20.21 50.85 9.73
C HIS A 256 18.90 50.08 9.90
N GLU A 257 17.87 50.51 9.18
CA GLU A 257 16.59 49.81 9.03
C GLU A 257 16.52 49.14 7.66
N LEU A 258 16.15 47.85 7.64
CA LEU A 258 16.00 47.08 6.40
C LEU A 258 14.90 47.68 5.52
N GLN A 259 15.19 47.87 4.24
CA GLN A 259 14.25 48.47 3.30
C GLN A 259 13.36 47.42 2.66
N VAL A 260 12.04 47.60 2.73
CA VAL A 260 11.07 46.68 2.14
C VAL A 260 11.15 46.75 0.62
N ARG A 261 11.49 45.62 -0.02
CA ARG A 261 11.43 45.46 -1.48
C ARG A 261 10.06 44.99 -1.94
N GLN A 262 9.57 43.89 -1.35
CA GLN A 262 8.25 43.33 -1.69
C GLN A 262 7.72 42.47 -0.53
N PRO A 263 6.39 42.43 -0.32
CA PRO A 263 5.77 41.51 0.63
C PRO A 263 5.94 40.04 0.17
N LEU A 264 5.93 39.12 1.13
CA LEU A 264 5.82 37.68 0.87
C LEU A 264 4.36 37.23 0.98
N THR A 265 4.05 36.02 0.48
CA THR A 265 2.71 35.43 0.57
C THR A 265 2.23 35.30 2.01
N GLN A 266 3.13 34.87 2.92
CA GLN A 266 2.83 34.75 4.33
C GLN A 266 2.69 36.14 4.98
N PRO A 267 1.56 36.47 5.63
CA PRO A 267 1.30 37.82 6.15
C PRO A 267 2.34 38.30 7.15
N GLY A 268 2.71 39.58 7.04
CA GLY A 268 3.67 40.23 7.94
C GLY A 268 5.15 40.01 7.59
N PHE A 269 5.46 39.13 6.63
CA PHE A 269 6.83 38.90 6.16
C PHE A 269 7.09 39.57 4.81
N TRP A 270 8.34 39.95 4.57
CA TRP A 270 8.74 40.67 3.36
C TRP A 270 10.20 40.41 3.00
N ALA A 271 10.53 40.54 1.72
CA ALA A 271 11.91 40.53 1.25
C ALA A 271 12.48 41.95 1.32
N ALA A 272 13.69 42.08 1.85
CA ALA A 272 14.39 43.35 1.94
C ALA A 272 15.15 43.67 0.63
N GLU A 273 15.50 44.93 0.37
CA GLU A 273 16.41 45.31 -0.73
C GLU A 273 17.83 44.79 -0.50
N GLU A 274 18.20 44.66 0.76
CA GLU A 274 19.50 44.20 1.21
C GLU A 274 19.76 42.73 0.88
N THR A 275 21.04 42.46 0.61
CA THR A 275 21.57 41.10 0.47
C THR A 275 22.91 40.99 1.18
N VAL A 276 23.23 39.80 1.67
CA VAL A 276 24.52 39.49 2.32
C VAL A 276 25.26 38.44 1.53
N SER A 277 26.56 38.29 1.78
CA SER A 277 27.31 37.10 1.37
C SER A 277 27.41 36.13 2.54
N VAL A 278 27.13 34.85 2.30
CA VAL A 278 27.31 33.76 3.28
C VAL A 278 28.61 33.05 2.95
N VAL A 279 29.57 33.05 3.87
CA VAL A 279 30.90 32.47 3.68
C VAL A 279 31.06 31.25 4.58
N GLY A 280 31.32 30.10 3.96
CA GLY A 280 31.68 28.86 4.62
C GLY A 280 33.15 28.49 4.43
N PRO A 281 33.61 27.35 4.97
CA PRO A 281 35.02 26.95 4.92
C PRO A 281 35.58 26.78 3.50
N ARG A 282 34.75 26.37 2.53
CA ARG A 282 35.19 26.05 1.16
C ARG A 282 34.88 27.13 0.14
N SER A 283 33.78 27.86 0.30
CA SER A 283 33.28 28.79 -0.72
C SER A 283 32.41 29.88 -0.10
N ARG A 284 31.86 30.74 -0.95
CA ARG A 284 30.89 31.77 -0.58
C ARG A 284 29.67 31.74 -1.50
N LEU A 285 28.52 32.11 -0.95
CA LEU A 285 27.32 32.48 -1.68
C LEU A 285 27.19 34.00 -1.61
N GLU A 286 27.02 34.63 -2.77
CA GLU A 286 26.85 36.08 -2.86
C GLU A 286 25.38 36.42 -3.06
N ARG A 287 24.99 37.63 -2.64
CA ARG A 287 23.65 38.17 -2.86
C ARG A 287 22.51 37.35 -2.23
N VAL A 288 22.78 36.73 -1.07
CA VAL A 288 21.77 36.02 -0.29
C VAL A 288 20.75 37.02 0.26
N ARG A 289 19.47 36.79 -0.03
CA ARG A 289 18.39 37.73 0.29
C ARG A 289 18.16 37.83 1.80
N VAL A 290 18.01 39.04 2.33
CA VAL A 290 17.53 39.26 3.69
C VAL A 290 16.00 39.30 3.71
N LEU A 291 15.38 38.57 4.63
CA LEU A 291 13.94 38.62 4.89
C LEU A 291 13.66 39.33 6.21
N GLY A 292 12.60 40.14 6.19
CA GLY A 292 12.06 40.85 7.34
C GLY A 292 10.72 40.26 7.80
N PRO A 293 10.28 40.60 9.03
CA PRO A 293 10.96 41.49 9.98
C PRO A 293 12.18 40.84 10.65
N CYS A 294 13.03 41.66 11.28
CA CYS A 294 14.15 41.16 12.08
C CYS A 294 13.66 40.17 13.16
N ARG A 295 14.44 39.12 13.41
CA ARG A 295 14.14 38.06 14.38
C ARG A 295 15.00 38.21 15.63
N GLY A 296 14.66 37.45 16.67
CA GLY A 296 15.46 37.37 17.91
C GLY A 296 16.79 36.61 17.74
N ARG A 297 16.96 35.85 16.65
CA ARG A 297 18.19 35.10 16.34
C ARG A 297 18.41 35.08 14.83
N ASN A 298 19.68 35.11 14.42
CA ASN A 298 20.04 34.95 13.02
C ASN A 298 19.72 33.54 12.54
N GLN A 299 19.22 33.43 11.31
CA GLN A 299 18.89 32.16 10.68
C GLN A 299 19.26 32.22 9.20
N ILE A 300 19.92 31.18 8.72
CA ILE A 300 20.40 31.07 7.34
C ILE A 300 19.81 29.78 6.78
N GLU A 301 18.94 29.93 5.79
CA GLU A 301 18.29 28.82 5.10
C GLU A 301 18.95 28.61 3.75
N LEU A 302 19.43 27.39 3.51
CA LEU A 302 20.15 26.97 2.30
C LEU A 302 19.53 25.70 1.73
N SER A 303 19.80 25.40 0.46
CA SER A 303 19.62 24.05 -0.07
C SER A 303 20.76 23.13 0.37
N ARG A 304 20.57 21.81 0.24
CA ARG A 304 21.65 20.84 0.57
C ARG A 304 22.83 21.02 -0.38
N THR A 305 22.59 21.28 -1.66
CA THR A 305 23.63 21.56 -2.66
C THR A 305 24.48 22.77 -2.26
N GLU A 306 23.85 23.81 -1.74
CA GLU A 306 24.51 25.04 -1.29
C GLU A 306 25.32 24.83 -0.02
N ALA A 307 24.79 24.11 0.96
CA ALA A 307 25.52 23.72 2.17
C ALA A 307 26.78 22.92 1.81
N ILE A 308 26.67 21.96 0.87
CA ILE A 308 27.81 21.25 0.32
C ILE A 308 28.78 22.24 -0.30
N ARG A 309 28.36 23.12 -1.22
CA ARG A 309 29.25 24.10 -1.87
C ARG A 309 30.04 24.94 -0.86
N LEU A 310 29.39 25.39 0.21
CA LEU A 310 30.02 26.17 1.28
C LEU A 310 30.98 25.33 2.15
N GLY A 311 30.84 24.01 2.14
CA GLY A 311 31.64 23.10 2.99
C GLY A 311 31.10 23.00 4.40
N ILE A 312 29.78 23.06 4.55
CA ILE A 312 29.09 23.05 5.84
C ILE A 312 28.16 21.84 5.86
N ASP A 313 28.19 21.07 6.95
CA ASP A 313 27.19 20.04 7.18
C ASP A 313 26.00 20.62 7.95
N ALA A 314 25.14 21.35 7.22
CA ALA A 314 23.95 21.96 7.80
C ALA A 314 22.83 20.91 8.00
N PRO A 315 22.18 20.86 9.17
CA PRO A 315 21.11 19.90 9.43
C PRO A 315 19.80 20.30 8.71
N LEU A 316 19.04 19.30 8.27
CA LEU A 316 17.67 19.49 7.75
C LEU A 316 16.71 19.76 8.91
N ARG A 317 16.12 20.95 8.98
CA ARG A 317 15.24 21.36 10.08
C ARG A 317 14.17 22.36 9.66
N LEU A 318 13.11 22.43 10.44
CA LEU A 318 12.14 23.52 10.37
C LEU A 318 12.76 24.85 10.84
N SER A 319 12.32 25.93 10.21
CA SER A 319 12.66 27.30 10.62
C SER A 319 12.39 27.51 12.11
N GLY A 320 13.37 28.09 12.82
CA GLY A 320 13.31 28.31 14.27
C GLY A 320 14.05 27.26 15.11
N HIS A 321 14.38 26.08 14.56
CA HIS A 321 15.11 25.03 15.29
C HIS A 321 16.63 25.13 15.09
N LEU A 322 17.26 26.10 15.75
CA LEU A 322 18.63 26.55 15.42
C LEU A 322 19.73 25.99 16.34
N ASP A 323 19.40 25.17 17.33
CA ASP A 323 20.36 24.74 18.34
C ASP A 323 21.40 23.73 17.82
N GLY A 324 22.68 23.97 18.11
CA GLY A 324 23.77 23.14 17.62
C GLY A 324 23.95 23.17 16.10
N THR A 325 23.55 24.27 15.45
CA THR A 325 23.79 24.48 14.02
C THR A 325 25.23 24.95 13.76
N PRO A 326 25.80 24.67 12.58
CA PRO A 326 27.13 25.15 12.21
C PRO A 326 27.21 26.67 12.12
N GLU A 327 28.42 27.21 12.26
CA GLU A 327 28.68 28.64 12.09
C GLU A 327 29.08 29.00 10.66
N VAL A 328 28.70 30.22 10.25
CA VAL A 328 29.13 30.89 9.01
C VAL A 328 29.52 32.33 9.29
N THR A 329 30.21 32.94 8.33
CA THR A 329 30.44 34.38 8.32
C THR A 329 29.51 35.04 7.32
N LEU A 330 28.67 35.95 7.79
CA LEU A 330 27.89 36.87 6.97
C LEU A 330 28.74 38.12 6.67
N ILE A 331 28.72 38.58 5.42
CA ILE A 331 29.42 39.80 4.98
C ILE A 331 28.41 40.73 4.31
N GLY A 332 28.31 41.96 4.83
CA GLY A 332 27.56 43.07 4.27
C GLY A 332 28.49 44.21 3.84
N PRO A 333 27.94 45.30 3.30
CA PRO A 333 28.73 46.42 2.80
C PRO A 333 29.51 47.17 3.90
N ALA A 334 29.01 47.19 5.14
CA ALA A 334 29.62 47.91 6.26
C ALA A 334 30.48 47.02 7.17
N GLY A 335 30.37 45.69 7.07
CA GLY A 335 31.10 44.79 7.97
C GLY A 335 30.77 43.31 7.80
N SER A 336 31.24 42.50 8.75
CA SER A 336 31.03 41.06 8.77
C SER A 336 30.71 40.54 10.17
N VAL A 337 29.89 39.48 10.24
CA VAL A 337 29.44 38.85 11.48
C VAL A 337 29.59 37.34 11.37
N ARG A 338 30.24 36.71 12.33
CA ARG A 338 30.23 35.25 12.49
C ARG A 338 29.02 34.86 13.35
N THR A 339 28.22 33.91 12.88
CA THR A 339 26.97 33.51 13.52
C THR A 339 26.67 32.03 13.26
N ASP A 340 25.97 31.41 14.20
CA ASP A 340 25.28 30.14 13.97
C ASP A 340 23.92 30.38 13.30
N GLY A 341 23.09 29.32 13.21
CA GLY A 341 21.73 29.38 12.68
C GLY A 341 21.59 28.86 11.25
N VAL A 342 22.59 28.14 10.73
CA VAL A 342 22.55 27.58 9.37
C VAL A 342 21.82 26.25 9.35
N ILE A 343 20.78 26.16 8.52
CA ILE A 343 19.98 24.95 8.30
C ILE A 343 19.77 24.69 6.81
N VAL A 344 19.52 23.43 6.47
CA VAL A 344 18.81 23.10 5.24
C VAL A 344 17.32 23.18 5.57
N ALA A 345 16.58 23.99 4.81
CA ALA A 345 15.17 24.23 5.09
C ALA A 345 14.37 22.94 4.89
N GLN A 346 13.65 22.51 5.94
CA GLN A 346 12.72 21.39 5.81
C GLN A 346 11.44 21.84 5.11
N ARG A 347 11.03 21.11 4.07
CA ARG A 347 9.74 21.29 3.39
C ARG A 347 8.57 21.30 4.37
N HIS A 348 7.66 22.24 4.16
CA HIS A 348 6.49 22.39 5.02
C HIS A 348 5.31 23.05 4.29
N LEU A 349 4.11 22.86 4.83
CA LEU A 349 2.87 23.48 4.39
C LEU A 349 2.41 24.46 5.47
N HIS A 350 2.25 25.72 5.08
CA HIS A 350 1.54 26.71 5.88
C HIS A 350 0.04 26.54 5.70
N LEU A 351 -0.73 26.57 6.78
CA LEU A 351 -2.19 26.44 6.72
C LEU A 351 -2.88 27.11 7.91
N SER A 352 -4.06 27.68 7.68
CA SER A 352 -4.91 28.23 8.74
C SER A 352 -5.67 27.12 9.49
N PRO A 353 -6.23 27.37 10.69
CA PRO A 353 -7.13 26.42 11.34
C PRO A 353 -8.34 26.01 10.47
N ALA A 354 -8.83 26.94 9.63
CA ALA A 354 -9.90 26.67 8.67
C ALA A 354 -9.43 25.69 7.57
N ASP A 355 -8.20 25.85 7.07
CA ASP A 355 -7.60 24.92 6.12
C ASP A 355 -7.31 23.56 6.73
N ALA A 356 -6.81 23.51 7.97
CA ALA A 356 -6.57 22.27 8.71
C ALA A 356 -7.88 21.46 8.87
N THR A 357 -8.95 22.15 9.25
CA THR A 357 -10.30 21.57 9.32
C THR A 357 -10.78 21.08 7.94
N ARG A 358 -10.58 21.89 6.89
CA ARG A 358 -10.97 21.57 5.51
C ARG A 358 -10.22 20.36 4.93
N LEU A 359 -8.95 20.21 5.26
CA LEU A 359 -8.09 19.10 4.82
C LEU A 359 -8.18 17.88 5.76
N GLY A 360 -8.73 18.07 6.96
CA GLY A 360 -8.84 17.06 8.01
C GLY A 360 -7.47 16.63 8.52
N VAL A 361 -6.62 17.60 8.83
CA VAL A 361 -5.26 17.42 9.37
C VAL A 361 -5.10 18.23 10.65
N GLU A 362 -4.11 17.89 11.47
CA GLU A 362 -3.83 18.53 12.76
C GLU A 362 -2.39 19.07 12.83
N ASP A 363 -2.13 20.02 13.74
CA ASP A 363 -0.81 20.60 13.92
C ASP A 363 0.24 19.57 14.35
N GLY A 364 1.46 19.72 13.83
CA GLY A 364 2.56 18.79 14.08
C GLY A 364 2.46 17.43 13.35
N GLN A 365 1.43 17.21 12.53
CA GLN A 365 1.39 16.06 11.61
C GLN A 365 2.31 16.29 10.39
N GLU A 366 2.60 15.19 9.70
CA GLU A 366 3.25 15.20 8.39
C GLU A 366 2.29 14.66 7.34
N VAL A 367 2.37 15.20 6.12
CA VAL A 367 1.58 14.76 4.97
C VAL A 367 2.49 14.37 3.81
N ASP A 368 1.96 13.53 2.91
CA ASP A 368 2.58 13.27 1.62
C ASP A 368 1.95 14.21 0.58
N LEU A 369 2.79 14.90 -0.20
CA LEU A 369 2.38 15.83 -1.25
C LEU A 369 2.68 15.24 -2.63
N GLU A 370 1.69 15.21 -3.49
CA GLU A 370 1.83 14.79 -4.89
C GLU A 370 1.94 16.02 -5.79
N LEU A 371 2.99 16.04 -6.61
CA LEU A 371 3.27 17.08 -7.58
C LEU A 371 3.07 16.50 -8.99
N ASP A 372 2.06 17.00 -9.70
CA ASP A 372 1.72 16.59 -11.06
C ASP A 372 2.46 17.46 -12.08
N THR A 373 3.76 17.25 -12.14
CA THR A 373 4.68 17.95 -13.06
C THR A 373 5.19 16.97 -14.13
N PRO A 374 5.93 17.43 -15.16
CA PRO A 374 6.62 16.53 -16.09
C PRO A 374 7.59 15.54 -15.41
N ARG A 375 7.95 15.81 -14.14
CA ARG A 375 8.72 14.92 -13.27
C ARG A 375 7.87 14.50 -12.08
N ALA A 376 6.69 13.95 -12.34
CA ALA A 376 5.72 13.52 -11.33
C ALA A 376 6.40 12.95 -10.09
N THR A 377 6.19 13.60 -8.94
CA THR A 377 6.94 13.35 -7.70
C THR A 377 6.00 13.31 -6.50
N VAL A 378 6.23 12.39 -5.58
CA VAL A 378 5.58 12.39 -4.26
C VAL A 378 6.62 12.78 -3.20
N LEU A 379 6.44 13.95 -2.60
CA LEU A 379 7.24 14.43 -1.48
C LEU A 379 6.61 13.96 -0.18
N ARG A 380 7.26 12.98 0.46
CA ARG A 380 6.81 12.44 1.74
C ARG A 380 7.31 13.28 2.90
N HIS A 381 6.65 13.21 4.05
CA HIS A 381 7.09 13.90 5.27
C HIS A 381 7.11 15.43 5.13
N VAL A 382 6.09 16.03 4.51
CA VAL A 382 5.88 17.48 4.49
C VAL A 382 5.30 17.88 5.85
N ALA A 383 6.04 18.68 6.61
CA ALA A 383 5.60 19.12 7.93
C ALA A 383 4.45 20.14 7.82
N LEU A 384 3.47 20.06 8.73
CA LEU A 384 2.39 21.03 8.82
C LEU A 384 2.73 22.16 9.80
N ARG A 385 2.43 23.41 9.42
CA ARG A 385 2.60 24.59 10.26
C ARG A 385 1.31 25.40 10.34
N LEU A 386 0.57 25.22 11.43
CA LEU A 386 -0.64 26.00 11.67
C LEU A 386 -0.30 27.39 12.22
N ALA A 387 -0.92 28.43 11.65
CA ALA A 387 -0.99 29.76 12.25
C ALA A 387 -2.33 30.41 11.89
N GLU A 388 -2.89 31.25 12.78
CA GLU A 388 -4.24 31.82 12.60
C GLU A 388 -4.42 32.52 11.25
N ASP A 389 -3.44 33.32 10.85
CA ASP A 389 -3.46 34.11 9.61
C ASP A 389 -2.61 33.50 8.48
N ALA A 390 -2.25 32.22 8.56
CA ALA A 390 -1.44 31.57 7.52
C ALA A 390 -2.19 31.52 6.18
N VAL A 391 -1.46 31.82 5.09
CA VAL A 391 -1.94 31.58 3.73
C VAL A 391 -1.52 30.19 3.32
N LEU A 392 -2.44 29.41 2.75
CA LEU A 392 -2.20 28.04 2.32
C LEU A 392 -1.13 28.00 1.21
N GLU A 393 0.06 27.48 1.52
CA GLU A 393 1.21 27.47 0.61
C GLU A 393 2.24 26.42 1.03
N VAL A 394 2.71 25.62 0.07
CA VAL A 394 3.80 24.66 0.27
C VAL A 394 5.14 25.37 0.04
N HIS A 395 6.07 25.22 0.97
CA HIS A 395 7.44 25.73 0.82
C HIS A 395 8.40 24.58 0.52
N LEU A 396 9.05 24.65 -0.64
CA LEU A 396 10.10 23.73 -1.07
C LEU A 396 11.41 24.48 -1.29
N ASP A 397 12.55 23.83 -1.04
CA ASP A 397 13.83 24.38 -1.43
C ASP A 397 14.10 24.21 -2.93
N THR A 398 15.20 24.81 -3.41
CA THR A 398 15.58 24.74 -4.82
C THR A 398 16.00 23.35 -5.27
N ASP A 399 16.56 22.50 -4.39
CA ASP A 399 16.95 21.13 -4.75
C ASP A 399 15.68 20.27 -4.97
N GLU A 400 14.70 20.39 -4.08
CA GLU A 400 13.41 19.71 -4.15
C GLU A 400 12.59 20.17 -5.36
N ALA A 401 12.53 21.48 -5.61
CA ALA A 401 11.81 22.03 -6.74
C ALA A 401 12.41 21.59 -8.09
N ASN A 402 13.73 21.60 -8.20
CA ASN A 402 14.43 21.11 -9.38
C ASN A 402 14.22 19.59 -9.58
N ALA A 403 14.23 18.81 -8.48
CA ALA A 403 13.97 17.37 -8.54
C ALA A 403 12.56 17.09 -9.07
N ALA A 404 11.57 17.85 -8.60
CA ALA A 404 10.17 17.77 -9.02
C ALA A 404 9.89 18.49 -10.35
N GLY A 405 10.86 19.14 -10.99
CA GLY A 405 10.67 19.81 -12.29
C GLY A 405 9.69 20.98 -12.24
N LEU A 406 9.62 21.70 -11.11
CA LEU A 406 8.77 22.88 -10.94
C LEU A 406 9.38 24.10 -11.62
N SER A 407 8.51 24.94 -12.18
CA SER A 407 8.75 26.29 -12.69
C SER A 407 7.93 27.29 -11.85
N GLY A 408 8.36 28.55 -11.79
CA GLY A 408 8.06 29.48 -10.67
C GLY A 408 6.60 29.84 -10.34
N ASP A 409 5.59 29.26 -10.99
CA ASP A 409 4.15 29.50 -10.76
C ASP A 409 3.31 28.20 -10.68
N ASP A 410 3.92 27.06 -10.33
CA ASP A 410 3.23 25.75 -10.34
C ASP A 410 2.40 25.46 -9.05
N GLU A 411 1.29 24.72 -9.21
CA GLU A 411 0.40 24.28 -8.12
C GLU A 411 0.64 22.79 -7.77
N GLY A 412 0.55 22.45 -6.48
CA GLY A 412 0.58 21.07 -5.96
C GLY A 412 -0.80 20.62 -5.46
N VAL A 413 -1.05 19.31 -5.39
CA VAL A 413 -2.36 18.78 -4.96
C VAL A 413 -2.19 17.84 -3.77
N LEU A 414 -2.94 18.06 -2.69
CA LEU A 414 -3.01 17.07 -1.59
C LEU A 414 -3.83 15.86 -2.08
N ARG A 415 -3.22 14.68 -2.12
CA ARG A 415 -3.97 13.44 -2.27
C ARG A 415 -3.93 12.65 -0.97
N ARG A 416 -5.10 12.28 -0.45
CA ARG A 416 -5.20 11.23 0.58
C ARG A 416 -4.85 9.90 -0.07
N CYS A 417 -3.63 9.41 0.17
CA CYS A 417 -3.17 8.09 -0.25
C CYS A 417 -4.15 7.00 0.16
N HIS A 418 -4.96 6.51 -0.79
CA HIS A 418 -5.67 5.25 -0.67
C HIS A 418 -4.82 4.19 -1.35
N GLY A 419 -4.01 3.48 -0.56
CA GLY A 419 -3.24 2.34 -1.03
C GLY A 419 -2.13 2.70 -2.02
N CYS A 420 -1.01 3.20 -1.52
CA CYS A 420 0.22 3.22 -2.31
C CYS A 420 1.05 2.00 -1.93
N ALA A 421 0.97 0.94 -2.72
CA ALA A 421 1.90 -0.18 -2.66
C ALA A 421 3.15 0.18 -3.48
N ALA A 422 4.14 0.77 -2.80
CA ALA A 422 5.54 0.73 -3.21
C ALA A 422 6.41 0.72 -1.95
N HIS A 423 6.63 -0.47 -1.39
CA HIS A 423 7.61 -0.67 -0.33
C HIS A 423 8.99 -0.95 -0.94
N LEU A 424 9.95 -0.07 -0.69
CA LEU A 424 11.36 -0.43 -0.57
C LEU A 424 11.85 0.15 0.77
N ARG A 425 11.82 -0.68 1.81
CA ARG A 425 12.50 -0.38 3.08
C ARG A 425 13.98 -0.69 2.91
N GLY A 426 14.83 0.32 3.04
CA GLY A 426 16.25 0.15 3.26
C GLY A 426 17.13 1.27 2.72
N ILE A 427 17.22 2.39 3.44
CA ILE A 427 18.51 3.10 3.55
C ILE A 427 18.76 3.29 5.04
N HIS A 428 19.42 2.30 5.64
CA HIS A 428 20.12 2.51 6.88
C HIS A 428 21.35 3.36 6.55
N SER A 429 21.36 4.60 7.05
CA SER A 429 22.59 5.38 7.18
C SER A 429 23.48 4.66 8.21
N THR A 430 24.30 3.71 7.75
CA THR A 430 25.50 3.30 8.47
C THR A 430 26.70 3.90 7.77
N THR A 431 27.25 4.94 8.39
CA THR A 431 28.66 5.29 8.23
C THR A 431 29.50 4.04 8.54
N ALA A 432 29.93 3.33 7.50
CA ALA A 432 30.97 2.32 7.60
C ALA A 432 31.90 2.49 6.39
N HIS A 433 33.13 2.90 6.68
CA HIS A 433 34.22 2.96 5.73
C HIS A 433 34.32 1.65 4.92
N CYS A 434 34.25 1.74 3.60
CA CYS A 434 34.78 0.69 2.73
C CYS A 434 36.32 0.70 2.85
N ALA A 435 36.87 -0.26 3.57
CA ALA A 435 38.24 -0.70 3.33
C ALA A 435 38.26 -1.58 2.07
N PRO A 436 39.26 -1.47 1.18
CA PRO A 436 39.35 -2.33 0.01
C PRO A 436 39.82 -3.73 0.44
N THR A 437 38.97 -4.74 0.24
CA THR A 437 39.39 -6.14 0.26
C THR A 437 40.11 -6.47 -1.04
N ASP A 438 41.39 -6.71 -0.90
CA ASP A 438 42.28 -7.25 -1.94
C ASP A 438 41.92 -8.72 -2.21
N GLN A 439 41.54 -9.02 -3.45
CA GLN A 439 41.52 -10.36 -4.01
C GLN A 439 42.11 -10.31 -5.43
N GLY A 440 43.43 -10.45 -5.50
CA GLY A 440 44.16 -10.85 -6.70
C GLY A 440 44.70 -12.27 -6.53
N ALA A 441 44.39 -13.13 -7.49
CA ALA A 441 44.51 -14.57 -7.44
C ALA A 441 45.95 -15.14 -7.50
N ARG A 442 46.06 -16.35 -6.93
CA ARG A 442 46.96 -17.49 -7.21
C ARG A 442 47.98 -17.33 -8.35
N ASN A 443 49.23 -17.73 -8.08
CA ASN A 443 49.89 -18.85 -8.76
C ASN A 443 51.22 -19.21 -8.07
N ASP A 444 51.35 -20.48 -7.66
CA ASP A 444 52.63 -21.17 -7.42
C ASP A 444 53.47 -21.17 -8.71
N PRO A 445 54.81 -21.19 -8.62
CA PRO A 445 55.49 -22.50 -8.65
C PRO A 445 56.75 -22.63 -7.77
N THR A 446 57.11 -23.91 -7.58
CA THR A 446 58.32 -24.56 -7.03
C THR A 446 58.42 -24.77 -5.53
#